data_AF-A0A9D7SXA1-F1
#
_entry.id   AF-A0A9D7SXA1-F1
#
_cell.length_a   1.000
_cell.length_b   1.000
_cell.length_c   1.000
_cell.angle_alpha   90.00
_cell.angle_beta   90.00
_cell.angle_gamma   90.00
#
_symmetry.space_group_name_H-M   'P 1'
#
loop_
_entity.id
_entity.type
_entity.pdbx_description
1 polymer ?
#
loop_
_entity_poly.entity_id
_entity_poly.type
_entity_poly.pdbx_seq_one_letter_code
_entity_poly.pdbx_strand_id
1 'polypeptide(L)'
;MIRLKKETSQEILDDLNSIVNGTIELDDKFSNLSKLFYKIIKSAAATEPIAFRNFYAQYRFVTTQVNMDSGNKANLDAFRRLIKKPAGNLIITEILCNQGSLLLFALIKELIGEEEQSFFVNISATYIPDYFCSFFPNRNYSTLKDIKILCSSWSNIISTGNDAYFILNGYDLDNMEGSVEILMQNHEHSDYTYLHTLLSENVILNCKQLKFEGNESSIYQTTFDSLFVIEPDYLVDATAIGECFQSNGANSDLFILKKIIEEIASGSAAIKGSIVGYYFDEMLIEDDIGTETLFFKAQREYALKAAQFGQIEMNKIKDSIEAEHFPKIQTLANNERTRKCWIEPTFFSIDYGIQGRIDLLSGNEEVFVQNILELKSGSSPNPNMNIAWPGHHMQVVCYDMALESTYGANRNGTNSIFYSGCNIMPRRNIVSEHREKQRVLKIRNYIVTKVFRLAENDFTILEKIKINGINPLPPFHANALKEFRQYYIPTSIETYYYNEMVAFTLRELINSKVGNMLRGAN
;
A
#
# COMPACT_ATOMS: atom_id res chain seq x y z
N MET A 1 0.81 -32.45 -13.68
CA MET A 1 -0.39 -32.06 -12.92
C MET A 1 0.00 -31.99 -11.47
N ILE A 2 -0.28 -30.86 -10.84
CA ILE A 2 -0.03 -30.63 -9.41
C ILE A 2 -0.86 -31.59 -8.57
N ARG A 3 -0.32 -32.08 -7.45
CA ARG A 3 -1.06 -32.95 -6.53
C ARG A 3 -0.81 -32.61 -5.07
N LEU A 4 -1.84 -32.79 -4.23
CA LEU A 4 -1.71 -32.69 -2.79
C LEU A 4 -0.91 -33.86 -2.20
N LYS A 5 -0.17 -33.61 -1.11
CA LYS A 5 0.44 -34.68 -0.31
C LYS A 5 -0.66 -35.50 0.36
N LYS A 6 -0.50 -36.82 0.40
CA LYS A 6 -1.50 -37.77 0.92
C LYS A 6 -2.07 -37.40 2.31
N GLU A 7 -1.21 -37.05 3.26
CA GLU A 7 -1.64 -36.65 4.62
C GLU A 7 -2.48 -35.38 4.60
N THR A 8 -2.08 -34.40 3.78
CA THR A 8 -2.81 -33.13 3.60
C THR A 8 -4.13 -33.32 2.84
N SER A 9 -4.17 -34.26 1.90
CA SER A 9 -5.39 -34.64 1.17
C SER A 9 -6.46 -35.15 2.13
N GLN A 10 -6.09 -36.04 3.07
CA GLN A 10 -7.00 -36.57 4.07
C GLN A 10 -7.54 -35.45 4.98
N GLU A 11 -6.65 -34.60 5.49
CA GLU A 11 -7.02 -33.49 6.36
C GLU A 11 -8.01 -32.52 5.68
N ILE A 12 -7.76 -32.18 4.41
CA ILE A 12 -8.65 -31.31 3.62
C ILE A 12 -10.02 -31.96 3.37
N LEU A 13 -10.06 -33.27 3.14
CA LEU A 13 -11.30 -34.02 2.97
C LEU A 13 -12.10 -34.11 4.28
N ASP A 14 -11.43 -34.32 5.40
CA ASP A 14 -12.04 -34.36 6.74
C ASP A 14 -12.62 -33.00 7.12
N ASP A 15 -11.89 -31.92 6.84
CA ASP A 15 -12.39 -30.55 7.00
C ASP A 15 -13.66 -30.33 6.18
N LEU A 16 -13.67 -30.72 4.89
CA LEU A 16 -14.84 -30.59 4.04
C LEU A 16 -16.02 -31.41 4.56
N ASN A 17 -15.79 -32.65 4.99
CA ASN A 17 -16.80 -33.51 5.59
C ASN A 17 -17.40 -32.91 6.86
N SER A 18 -16.55 -32.32 7.72
CA SER A 18 -16.98 -31.64 8.94
C SER A 18 -17.82 -30.40 8.63
N ILE A 19 -17.48 -29.65 7.58
CA ILE A 19 -18.26 -28.48 7.15
C ILE A 19 -19.62 -28.91 6.59
N VAL A 20 -19.65 -29.94 5.76
CA VAL A 20 -20.86 -30.42 5.09
C VAL A 20 -21.85 -31.00 6.11
N ASN A 21 -21.39 -31.86 7.01
CA ASN A 21 -22.23 -32.57 7.99
C ASN A 21 -22.38 -31.84 9.34
N GLY A 22 -21.59 -30.81 9.59
CA GLY A 22 -21.60 -30.05 10.83
C GLY A 22 -22.91 -29.29 11.04
N THR A 23 -23.42 -29.32 12.28
CA THR A 23 -24.60 -28.57 12.71
C THR A 23 -24.18 -27.19 13.22
N ILE A 24 -23.75 -26.32 12.31
CA ILE A 24 -23.33 -24.94 12.59
C ILE A 24 -24.17 -23.95 11.81
N GLU A 25 -24.14 -22.67 12.21
CA GLU A 25 -24.84 -21.61 11.49
C GLU A 25 -24.31 -21.45 10.06
N LEU A 26 -25.16 -20.98 9.14
CA LEU A 26 -24.82 -20.86 7.72
C LEU A 26 -23.64 -19.91 7.47
N ASP A 27 -23.57 -18.80 8.22
CA ASP A 27 -22.47 -17.85 8.13
C ASP A 27 -21.13 -18.48 8.54
N ASP A 28 -21.12 -19.26 9.62
CA ASP A 28 -19.96 -20.03 10.05
C ASP A 28 -19.58 -21.11 9.04
N LYS A 29 -20.57 -21.79 8.46
CA LYS A 29 -20.37 -22.80 7.40
C LYS A 29 -19.69 -22.17 6.19
N PHE A 30 -20.16 -21.02 5.72
CA PHE A 30 -19.55 -20.30 4.61
C PHE A 30 -18.16 -19.73 4.94
N SER A 31 -17.96 -19.24 6.17
CA SER A 31 -16.65 -18.81 6.68
C SER A 31 -15.64 -19.97 6.67
N ASN A 32 -16.07 -21.18 7.08
CA ASN A 32 -15.21 -22.36 7.06
C ASN A 32 -14.93 -22.85 5.63
N LEU A 33 -15.90 -22.81 4.71
CA LEU A 33 -15.65 -23.06 3.28
C LEU A 33 -14.64 -22.08 2.69
N SER A 34 -14.73 -20.81 3.08
CA SER A 34 -13.80 -19.77 2.68
C SER A 34 -12.37 -20.08 3.14
N LYS A 35 -12.19 -20.46 4.41
CA LYS A 35 -10.89 -20.88 4.96
C LYS A 35 -10.35 -22.13 4.25
N LEU A 36 -11.22 -23.11 4.00
CA LEU A 36 -10.87 -24.34 3.31
C LEU A 36 -10.39 -24.08 1.88
N PHE A 37 -11.05 -23.18 1.14
CA PHE A 37 -10.59 -22.76 -0.19
C PHE A 37 -9.14 -22.24 -0.17
N TYR A 38 -8.83 -21.33 0.75
CA TYR A 38 -7.46 -20.83 0.91
C TYR A 38 -6.48 -21.95 1.30
N LYS A 39 -6.89 -22.87 2.19
CA LYS A 39 -6.09 -24.02 2.61
C LYS A 39 -5.76 -24.94 1.43
N ILE A 40 -6.74 -25.25 0.57
CA ILE A 40 -6.56 -26.09 -0.62
C ILE A 40 -5.51 -25.49 -1.55
N ILE A 41 -5.70 -24.22 -1.95
CA ILE A 41 -4.80 -23.55 -2.90
C ILE A 41 -3.38 -23.44 -2.33
N LYS A 42 -3.23 -23.03 -1.06
CA LYS A 42 -1.92 -22.92 -0.41
C LYS A 42 -1.23 -24.27 -0.26
N SER A 43 -1.96 -25.31 0.12
CA SER A 43 -1.41 -26.66 0.30
C SER A 43 -0.97 -27.27 -1.03
N ALA A 44 -1.74 -27.05 -2.09
CA ALA A 44 -1.36 -27.48 -3.44
C ALA A 44 -0.13 -26.72 -3.94
N ALA A 45 -0.09 -25.39 -3.83
CA ALA A 45 1.08 -24.61 -4.24
C ALA A 45 2.35 -24.95 -3.45
N ALA A 46 2.23 -25.32 -2.17
CA ALA A 46 3.36 -25.65 -1.30
C ALA A 46 4.06 -26.99 -1.65
N THR A 47 3.51 -27.80 -2.56
CA THR A 47 4.21 -29.00 -3.05
C THR A 47 5.27 -28.68 -4.08
N GLU A 48 5.22 -27.48 -4.67
CA GLU A 48 6.13 -27.06 -5.71
C GLU A 48 7.36 -26.34 -5.13
N PRO A 49 8.54 -26.50 -5.74
CA PRO A 49 9.76 -25.78 -5.38
C PRO A 49 9.74 -24.32 -5.90
N ILE A 50 8.58 -23.67 -5.88
CA ILE A 50 8.35 -22.32 -6.43
C ILE A 50 7.95 -21.39 -5.28
N ALA A 51 8.68 -20.30 -5.12
CA ALA A 51 8.31 -19.23 -4.20
C ALA A 51 7.27 -18.33 -4.88
N PHE A 52 6.03 -18.36 -4.40
CA PHE A 52 4.97 -17.49 -4.91
C PHE A 52 4.96 -16.15 -4.16
N ARG A 53 4.85 -15.08 -4.92
CA ARG A 53 4.84 -13.71 -4.40
C ARG A 53 3.54 -13.35 -3.66
N ASN A 54 2.43 -13.91 -4.12
CA ASN A 54 1.10 -13.62 -3.57
C ASN A 54 0.12 -14.78 -3.82
N PHE A 55 -1.04 -14.70 -3.16
CA PHE A 55 -2.10 -15.70 -3.30
C PHE A 55 -2.65 -15.80 -4.73
N TYR A 56 -2.70 -14.71 -5.50
CA TYR A 56 -3.23 -14.74 -6.86
C TYR A 56 -2.30 -15.53 -7.80
N ALA A 57 -0.99 -15.42 -7.61
CA ALA A 57 0.00 -16.23 -8.30
C ALA A 57 -0.16 -17.72 -7.97
N GLN A 58 -0.32 -18.06 -6.67
CA GLN A 58 -0.60 -19.44 -6.23
C GLN A 58 -1.88 -19.96 -6.88
N TYR A 59 -2.97 -19.19 -6.79
CA TYR A 59 -4.27 -19.54 -7.36
C TYR A 59 -4.19 -19.76 -8.87
N ARG A 60 -3.54 -18.85 -9.60
CA ARG A 60 -3.39 -18.97 -11.05
C ARG A 60 -2.57 -20.19 -11.43
N PHE A 61 -1.45 -20.42 -10.72
CA PHE A 61 -0.63 -21.59 -10.94
C PHE A 61 -1.42 -22.88 -10.70
N VAL A 62 -2.06 -23.04 -9.54
CA VAL A 62 -2.86 -24.23 -9.22
C VAL A 62 -3.97 -24.46 -10.26
N THR A 63 -4.74 -23.43 -10.61
CA THR A 63 -5.86 -23.54 -11.55
C THR A 63 -5.45 -23.83 -12.99
N THR A 64 -4.24 -23.46 -13.41
CA THR A 64 -3.70 -23.85 -14.72
C THR A 64 -3.22 -25.30 -14.76
N GLN A 65 -2.88 -25.90 -13.61
CA GLN A 65 -2.38 -27.27 -13.50
C GLN A 65 -3.46 -28.34 -13.27
N VAL A 66 -4.69 -27.94 -12.91
CA VAL A 66 -5.84 -28.84 -12.73
C VAL A 66 -6.66 -28.99 -14.02
N ASN A 67 -7.19 -30.19 -14.26
CA ASN A 67 -7.96 -30.51 -15.44
C ASN A 67 -9.47 -30.22 -15.25
N MET A 68 -9.77 -28.97 -14.92
CA MET A 68 -11.14 -28.46 -14.84
C MET A 68 -11.52 -27.79 -16.17
N ASP A 69 -12.78 -27.92 -16.59
CA ASP A 69 -13.31 -27.16 -17.72
C ASP A 69 -13.35 -25.64 -17.43
N SER A 70 -13.48 -24.84 -18.48
CA SER A 70 -13.46 -23.37 -18.39
C SER A 70 -14.62 -22.81 -17.54
N GLY A 71 -15.79 -23.44 -17.56
CA GLY A 71 -16.94 -23.03 -16.75
C GLY A 71 -16.65 -23.22 -15.26
N ASN A 72 -16.11 -24.37 -14.88
CA ASN A 72 -15.71 -24.65 -13.50
C ASN A 72 -14.55 -23.77 -13.00
N LYS A 73 -13.59 -23.41 -13.86
CA LYS A 73 -12.53 -22.44 -13.53
C LYS A 73 -13.12 -21.04 -13.32
N ALA A 74 -14.02 -20.60 -14.19
CA ALA A 74 -14.73 -19.33 -14.02
C ALA A 74 -15.59 -19.31 -12.75
N ASN A 75 -16.24 -20.42 -12.42
CA ASN A 75 -17.05 -20.57 -11.23
C ASN A 75 -16.19 -20.54 -9.95
N LEU A 76 -15.00 -21.14 -9.99
CA LEU A 76 -14.01 -21.06 -8.91
C LEU A 76 -13.49 -19.64 -8.70
N ASP A 77 -13.25 -18.90 -9.79
CA ASP A 77 -12.83 -17.50 -9.70
C ASP A 77 -13.94 -16.60 -9.16
N ALA A 78 -15.20 -16.85 -9.56
CA ALA A 78 -16.36 -16.18 -9.00
C ALA A 78 -16.56 -16.51 -7.52
N PHE A 79 -16.35 -17.75 -7.09
CA PHE A 79 -16.36 -18.14 -5.68
C PHE A 79 -15.28 -17.40 -4.87
N ARG A 80 -14.04 -17.34 -5.38
CA ARG A 80 -12.93 -16.56 -4.79
C ARG A 80 -13.31 -15.09 -4.59
N ARG A 81 -13.97 -14.48 -5.57
CA ARG A 81 -14.44 -13.09 -5.49
C ARG A 81 -15.57 -12.93 -4.48
N LEU A 82 -16.48 -13.91 -4.41
CA LEU A 82 -17.61 -13.90 -3.49
C LEU A 82 -17.14 -13.93 -2.03
N ILE A 83 -16.14 -14.76 -1.72
CA ILE A 83 -15.52 -14.85 -0.38
C ILE A 83 -14.97 -13.50 0.10
N LYS A 84 -14.50 -12.65 -0.82
CA LYS A 84 -13.93 -11.33 -0.49
C LYS A 84 -14.98 -10.22 -0.34
N LYS A 85 -16.27 -10.47 -0.63
CA LYS A 85 -17.29 -9.43 -0.44
C LYS A 85 -17.45 -9.10 1.07
N PRO A 86 -17.62 -7.82 1.44
CA PRO A 86 -17.86 -7.44 2.83
C PRO A 86 -19.08 -8.16 3.43
N ALA A 87 -18.96 -8.56 4.70
CA ALA A 87 -20.06 -9.13 5.46
C ALA A 87 -21.26 -8.15 5.48
N GLY A 88 -22.47 -8.65 5.18
CA GLY A 88 -23.70 -7.85 5.09
C GLY A 88 -24.23 -7.60 3.68
N ASN A 89 -23.40 -7.77 2.63
CA ASN A 89 -23.83 -7.62 1.23
C ASN A 89 -24.23 -8.94 0.55
N LEU A 90 -24.15 -10.06 1.26
CA LEU A 90 -24.43 -11.39 0.74
C LEU A 90 -25.36 -12.12 1.72
N ILE A 91 -26.50 -12.58 1.23
CA ILE A 91 -27.39 -13.45 1.98
C ILE A 91 -26.85 -14.88 1.85
N ILE A 92 -26.32 -15.42 2.93
CA ILE A 92 -25.82 -16.79 2.96
C ILE A 92 -27.02 -17.75 3.04
N THR A 93 -27.09 -18.67 2.08
CA THR A 93 -28.14 -19.68 1.99
C THR A 93 -27.55 -21.08 2.03
N GLU A 94 -28.38 -22.06 2.32
CA GLU A 94 -27.98 -23.47 2.28
C GLU A 94 -27.53 -23.90 0.88
N ILE A 95 -28.23 -23.45 -0.17
CA ILE A 95 -27.86 -23.70 -1.57
C ILE A 95 -26.45 -23.17 -1.85
N LEU A 96 -26.14 -21.94 -1.40
CA LEU A 96 -24.84 -21.32 -1.60
C LEU A 96 -23.71 -22.13 -0.93
N CYS A 97 -23.92 -22.59 0.31
CA CYS A 97 -22.95 -23.44 1.01
C CYS A 97 -22.78 -24.80 0.32
N ASN A 98 -23.86 -25.40 -0.15
CA ASN A 98 -23.83 -26.69 -0.84
C ASN A 98 -23.12 -26.58 -2.19
N GLN A 99 -23.38 -25.53 -2.99
CA GLN A 99 -22.65 -25.29 -4.24
C GLN A 99 -21.16 -25.04 -4.00
N GLY A 100 -20.81 -24.33 -2.92
CA GLY A 100 -19.41 -24.11 -2.53
C GLY A 100 -18.71 -25.41 -2.16
N SER A 101 -19.39 -26.25 -1.39
CA SER A 101 -18.90 -27.58 -1.00
C SER A 101 -18.66 -28.47 -2.22
N LEU A 102 -19.60 -28.51 -3.18
CA LEU A 102 -19.48 -29.28 -4.42
C LEU A 102 -18.32 -28.79 -5.29
N LEU A 103 -18.17 -27.47 -5.43
CA LEU A 103 -17.10 -26.87 -6.22
C LEU A 103 -15.71 -27.15 -5.61
N LEU A 104 -15.57 -27.01 -4.29
CA LEU A 104 -14.32 -27.35 -3.61
C LEU A 104 -14.03 -28.86 -3.67
N PHE A 105 -15.06 -29.71 -3.56
CA PHE A 105 -14.91 -31.15 -3.72
C PHE A 105 -14.39 -31.52 -5.12
N ALA A 106 -14.92 -30.89 -6.16
CA ALA A 106 -14.44 -31.08 -7.54
C ALA A 106 -12.96 -30.69 -7.68
N LEU A 107 -12.56 -29.55 -7.12
CA LEU A 107 -11.15 -29.12 -7.10
C LEU A 107 -10.27 -30.12 -6.33
N ILE A 108 -10.70 -30.59 -5.16
CA ILE A 108 -9.96 -31.57 -4.36
C ILE A 108 -9.76 -32.87 -5.14
N LYS A 109 -10.78 -33.37 -5.86
CA LYS A 109 -10.67 -34.58 -6.69
C LYS A 109 -9.58 -34.47 -7.74
N GLU A 110 -9.51 -33.32 -8.44
CA GLU A 110 -8.46 -33.06 -9.43
C GLU A 110 -7.06 -33.03 -8.79
N LEU A 111 -6.94 -32.52 -7.56
CA LEU A 111 -5.67 -32.40 -6.85
C LEU A 111 -5.19 -33.71 -6.20
N ILE A 112 -6.08 -34.65 -5.92
CA ILE A 112 -5.72 -35.97 -5.36
C ILE A 112 -5.47 -36.97 -6.49
N GLY A 113 -6.23 -36.88 -7.58
CA GLY A 113 -6.18 -37.80 -8.73
C GLY A 113 -7.01 -39.08 -8.52
N GLU A 114 -7.05 -39.92 -9.55
CA GLU A 114 -7.99 -41.07 -9.63
C GLU A 114 -7.76 -42.19 -8.60
N GLU A 115 -6.55 -42.31 -8.04
CA GLU A 115 -6.16 -43.45 -7.20
C GLU A 115 -6.71 -43.41 -5.75
N GLU A 116 -7.31 -42.30 -5.30
CA GLU A 116 -7.92 -42.17 -3.96
C GLU A 116 -9.41 -41.75 -4.03
N GLN A 117 -10.12 -42.06 -5.12
CA GLN A 117 -11.55 -41.73 -5.30
C GLN A 117 -12.52 -42.49 -4.37
N SER A 118 -12.03 -43.33 -3.45
CA SER A 118 -12.86 -44.01 -2.44
C SER A 118 -13.48 -43.07 -1.40
N PHE A 119 -13.07 -41.80 -1.35
CA PHE A 119 -13.63 -40.80 -0.44
C PHE A 119 -14.94 -40.21 -0.98
N PHE A 120 -16.02 -40.44 -0.25
CA PHE A 120 -17.34 -39.91 -0.55
C PHE A 120 -17.72 -38.84 0.49
N VAL A 121 -17.84 -37.60 0.04
CA VAL A 121 -18.47 -36.52 0.82
C VAL A 121 -19.94 -36.47 0.41
N ASN A 122 -20.85 -36.85 1.30
CA ASN A 122 -22.28 -36.88 0.99
C ASN A 122 -22.89 -35.47 1.03
N ILE A 123 -22.80 -34.76 -0.09
CA ILE A 123 -23.44 -33.45 -0.25
C ILE A 123 -24.82 -33.67 -0.89
N SER A 124 -25.88 -33.46 -0.12
CA SER A 124 -27.27 -33.64 -0.56
C SER A 124 -27.75 -32.49 -1.46
N ALA A 125 -27.06 -32.25 -2.58
CA ALA A 125 -27.42 -31.23 -3.57
C ALA A 125 -26.86 -31.58 -4.96
N THR A 126 -27.57 -31.15 -6.01
CA THR A 126 -27.08 -31.23 -7.39
C THR A 126 -26.21 -30.01 -7.71
N TYR A 127 -25.06 -30.21 -8.36
CA TYR A 127 -24.21 -29.12 -8.82
C TYR A 127 -24.91 -28.29 -9.90
N ILE A 128 -24.88 -26.97 -9.76
CA ILE A 128 -25.44 -26.01 -10.71
C ILE A 128 -24.26 -25.34 -11.42
N PRO A 129 -24.08 -25.56 -12.74
CA PRO A 129 -23.06 -24.87 -13.52
C PRO A 129 -23.17 -23.34 -13.41
N ASP A 130 -22.04 -22.65 -13.36
CA ASP A 130 -21.95 -21.18 -13.33
C ASP A 130 -22.69 -20.48 -12.17
N TYR A 131 -23.04 -21.23 -11.11
CA TYR A 131 -23.80 -20.71 -9.97
C TYR A 131 -23.18 -19.44 -9.37
N PHE A 132 -21.87 -19.46 -9.08
CA PHE A 132 -21.16 -18.32 -8.51
C PHE A 132 -20.96 -17.21 -9.55
N CYS A 133 -20.80 -17.55 -10.83
CA CYS A 133 -20.72 -16.56 -11.90
C CYS A 133 -21.98 -15.69 -11.97
N SER A 134 -23.17 -16.24 -11.69
CA SER A 134 -24.42 -15.48 -11.70
C SER A 134 -24.51 -14.34 -10.66
N PHE A 135 -23.64 -14.32 -9.65
CA PHE A 135 -23.58 -13.24 -8.65
C PHE A 135 -22.85 -11.99 -9.15
N PHE A 136 -22.28 -12.04 -10.36
CA PHE A 136 -21.50 -10.96 -10.93
C PHE A 136 -21.98 -10.65 -12.35
N PRO A 137 -22.07 -9.35 -12.72
CA PRO A 137 -22.33 -8.99 -14.10
C PRO A 137 -21.15 -9.45 -14.99
N ASN A 138 -21.45 -9.72 -16.26
CA ASN A 138 -20.42 -9.98 -17.26
C ASN A 138 -19.45 -8.79 -17.32
N ARG A 139 -18.16 -9.11 -17.30
CA ARG A 139 -17.11 -8.09 -17.29
C ARG A 139 -16.99 -7.45 -18.67
N ASN A 140 -17.31 -6.15 -18.78
CA ASN A 140 -17.20 -5.40 -20.02
C ASN A 140 -15.90 -4.57 -20.03
N TYR A 141 -14.87 -5.09 -20.69
CA TYR A 141 -13.57 -4.45 -20.79
C TYR A 141 -13.62 -3.06 -21.46
N SER A 142 -14.52 -2.84 -22.42
CA SER A 142 -14.60 -1.55 -23.14
C SER A 142 -14.97 -0.34 -22.26
N THR A 143 -15.59 -0.58 -21.11
CA THR A 143 -16.01 0.47 -20.17
C THR A 143 -15.04 0.67 -19.00
N LEU A 144 -14.09 -0.25 -18.82
CA LEU A 144 -13.14 -0.19 -17.72
C LEU A 144 -12.06 0.85 -18.03
N LYS A 145 -11.78 1.69 -17.03
CA LYS A 145 -10.63 2.61 -17.03
C LYS A 145 -9.61 2.23 -15.96
N ASP A 146 -10.07 1.54 -14.93
CA ASP A 146 -9.27 1.09 -13.79
C ASP A 146 -9.31 -0.44 -13.75
N ILE A 147 -8.15 -1.07 -13.72
CA ILE A 147 -8.00 -2.54 -13.77
C ILE A 147 -6.85 -2.94 -12.86
N LYS A 148 -7.07 -3.97 -12.04
CA LYS A 148 -6.02 -4.62 -11.27
C LYS A 148 -5.53 -5.84 -12.02
N ILE A 149 -4.23 -5.93 -12.29
CA ILE A 149 -3.64 -7.03 -13.05
C ILE A 149 -2.57 -7.77 -12.26
N LEU A 150 -2.47 -9.08 -12.48
CA LEU A 150 -1.34 -9.92 -12.10
C LEU A 150 -0.41 -9.95 -13.31
N CYS A 151 0.74 -9.29 -13.20
CA CYS A 151 1.69 -9.21 -14.30
C CYS A 151 2.16 -10.61 -14.74
N SER A 152 2.10 -10.87 -16.04
CA SER A 152 2.57 -12.11 -16.64
C SER A 152 3.86 -11.92 -17.44
N SER A 153 3.93 -10.87 -18.26
CA SER A 153 5.13 -10.56 -19.05
C SER A 153 5.13 -9.08 -19.49
N TRP A 154 6.26 -8.62 -20.02
CA TRP A 154 6.37 -7.34 -20.68
C TRP A 154 7.42 -7.39 -21.79
N SER A 155 7.22 -6.59 -22.84
CA SER A 155 8.18 -6.50 -23.95
C SER A 155 9.40 -5.66 -23.57
N ASN A 156 10.47 -5.77 -24.36
CA ASN A 156 11.54 -4.78 -24.34
C ASN A 156 10.98 -3.38 -24.70
N ILE A 157 11.66 -2.34 -24.23
CA ILE A 157 11.38 -0.96 -24.64
C ILE A 157 11.71 -0.79 -26.11
N ILE A 158 10.75 -0.26 -26.87
CA ILE A 158 10.90 0.15 -28.25
C ILE A 158 10.95 1.67 -28.29
N SER A 159 12.02 2.22 -28.87
CA SER A 159 12.20 3.66 -29.06
C SER A 159 12.02 4.03 -30.52
N THR A 160 11.06 4.92 -30.81
CA THR A 160 10.79 5.47 -32.13
C THR A 160 10.89 6.98 -32.08
N GLY A 161 12.06 7.53 -32.43
CA GLY A 161 12.32 8.96 -32.31
C GLY A 161 12.38 9.41 -30.85
N ASN A 162 11.51 10.35 -30.46
CA ASN A 162 11.37 10.81 -29.08
C ASN A 162 10.41 9.95 -28.24
N ASP A 163 9.67 9.05 -28.88
CA ASP A 163 8.70 8.19 -28.21
C ASP A 163 9.37 6.89 -27.78
N ALA A 164 9.02 6.44 -26.58
CA ALA A 164 9.40 5.14 -26.06
C ALA A 164 8.18 4.46 -25.45
N TYR A 165 8.02 3.18 -25.76
CA TYR A 165 6.93 2.38 -25.23
C TYR A 165 7.36 0.94 -24.99
N PHE A 166 6.56 0.21 -24.22
CA PHE A 166 6.62 -1.25 -24.12
C PHE A 166 5.21 -1.80 -23.90
N ILE A 167 5.02 -3.10 -24.08
CA ILE A 167 3.74 -3.78 -23.88
C ILE A 167 3.79 -4.51 -22.55
N LEU A 168 2.81 -4.25 -21.67
CA LEU A 168 2.63 -4.94 -20.40
C LEU A 168 1.46 -5.92 -20.53
N ASN A 169 1.70 -7.18 -20.18
CA ASN A 169 0.69 -8.23 -20.15
C ASN A 169 0.40 -8.67 -18.72
N GLY A 170 -0.86 -9.01 -18.46
CA GLY A 170 -1.26 -9.58 -17.20
C GLY A 170 -2.63 -10.23 -17.23
N TYR A 171 -3.02 -10.81 -16.11
CA TYR A 171 -4.33 -11.38 -15.89
C TYR A 171 -5.15 -10.46 -15.01
N ASP A 172 -6.43 -10.27 -15.33
CA ASP A 172 -7.33 -9.45 -14.53
C ASP A 172 -7.65 -10.09 -13.17
N LEU A 173 -7.39 -9.38 -12.07
CA LEU A 173 -7.65 -9.89 -10.71
C LEU A 173 -9.13 -10.14 -10.40
N ASP A 174 -10.05 -9.54 -11.16
CA ASP A 174 -11.50 -9.78 -11.05
C ASP A 174 -12.00 -10.82 -12.06
N ASN A 175 -11.16 -11.26 -12.99
CA ASN A 175 -11.44 -12.33 -13.94
C ASN A 175 -10.12 -12.98 -14.35
N MET A 176 -9.65 -13.96 -13.57
CA MET A 176 -8.30 -14.52 -13.73
C MET A 176 -8.07 -15.27 -15.06
N GLU A 177 -9.13 -15.58 -15.80
CA GLU A 177 -9.06 -16.12 -17.16
C GLU A 177 -8.92 -15.01 -18.24
N GLY A 178 -9.24 -13.76 -17.91
CA GLY A 178 -9.12 -12.62 -18.79
C GLY A 178 -7.68 -12.10 -18.87
N SER A 179 -7.06 -12.22 -20.04
CA SER A 179 -5.81 -11.54 -20.35
C SER A 179 -6.05 -10.05 -20.62
N VAL A 180 -5.12 -9.22 -20.19
CA VAL A 180 -5.10 -7.77 -20.42
C VAL A 180 -3.75 -7.39 -21.00
N GLU A 181 -3.79 -6.63 -22.09
CA GLU A 181 -2.61 -6.03 -22.71
C GLU A 181 -2.68 -4.51 -22.55
N ILE A 182 -1.57 -3.89 -22.13
CA ILE A 182 -1.48 -2.44 -21.94
C ILE A 182 -0.26 -1.91 -22.69
N LEU A 183 -0.51 -1.04 -23.67
CA LEU A 183 0.53 -0.24 -24.32
C LEU A 183 0.99 0.87 -23.38
N MET A 184 2.20 0.71 -22.85
CA MET A 184 2.84 1.63 -21.90
C MET A 184 3.65 2.68 -22.66
N GLN A 185 2.96 3.71 -23.17
CA GLN A 185 3.54 4.77 -23.99
C GLN A 185 3.82 6.02 -23.17
N ASN A 186 5.00 6.63 -23.33
CA ASN A 186 5.28 7.94 -22.73
C ASN A 186 4.42 9.05 -23.34
N HIS A 187 4.04 10.03 -22.52
CA HIS A 187 3.33 11.23 -22.95
C HIS A 187 4.14 12.47 -22.58
N GLU A 188 3.72 13.64 -23.07
CA GLU A 188 4.33 14.91 -22.68
C GLU A 188 4.33 15.04 -21.15
N HIS A 189 5.51 15.19 -20.56
CA HIS A 189 5.75 15.24 -19.11
C HIS A 189 5.43 13.97 -18.30
N SER A 190 5.03 12.86 -18.93
CA SER A 190 4.72 11.58 -18.27
C SER A 190 5.60 10.45 -18.81
N ASP A 191 6.54 9.98 -18.00
CA ASP A 191 7.39 8.82 -18.29
C ASP A 191 6.84 7.58 -17.58
N TYR A 192 6.38 6.59 -18.36
CA TYR A 192 5.94 5.27 -17.89
C TYR A 192 6.99 4.18 -18.10
N THR A 193 8.02 4.43 -18.91
CA THR A 193 9.10 3.46 -19.16
C THR A 193 9.90 3.11 -17.91
N TYR A 194 9.90 3.95 -16.88
CA TYR A 194 10.52 3.62 -15.58
C TYR A 194 10.00 2.30 -14.97
N LEU A 195 8.72 1.96 -15.20
CA LEU A 195 8.09 0.75 -14.69
C LEU A 195 8.76 -0.51 -15.23
N HIS A 196 9.34 -0.46 -16.43
CA HIS A 196 10.05 -1.60 -17.03
C HIS A 196 11.14 -2.16 -16.11
N THR A 197 11.81 -1.31 -15.32
CA THR A 197 12.86 -1.73 -14.37
C THR A 197 12.33 -2.24 -13.03
N LEU A 198 11.02 -2.07 -12.79
CA LEU A 198 10.33 -2.39 -11.54
C LEU A 198 9.43 -3.61 -11.64
N LEU A 199 9.07 -4.01 -12.86
CA LEU A 199 8.24 -5.18 -13.14
C LEU A 199 8.99 -6.47 -12.80
N SER A 200 8.22 -7.43 -12.31
CA SER A 200 8.60 -8.81 -12.04
C SER A 200 7.39 -9.68 -12.33
N GLU A 201 7.59 -10.94 -12.70
CA GLU A 201 6.46 -11.85 -12.89
C GLU A 201 5.63 -11.94 -11.59
N ASN A 202 4.32 -12.02 -11.73
CA ASN A 202 3.37 -12.11 -10.63
C ASN A 202 3.29 -10.87 -9.73
N VAL A 203 3.88 -9.73 -10.10
CA VAL A 203 3.58 -8.46 -9.42
C VAL A 203 2.12 -8.06 -9.64
N ILE A 204 1.46 -7.59 -8.59
CA ILE A 204 0.12 -7.00 -8.73
C ILE A 204 0.28 -5.53 -9.10
N LEU A 205 -0.41 -5.07 -10.15
CA LEU A 205 -0.53 -3.65 -10.46
C LEU A 205 -1.98 -3.20 -10.34
N ASN A 206 -2.19 -2.04 -9.71
CA ASN A 206 -3.40 -1.24 -9.95
C ASN A 206 -3.11 -0.26 -11.08
N CYS A 207 -3.81 -0.41 -12.21
CA CYS A 207 -3.69 0.44 -13.38
C CYS A 207 -4.94 1.31 -13.47
N LYS A 208 -4.79 2.63 -13.39
CA LYS A 208 -5.91 3.58 -13.40
C LYS A 208 -5.86 4.50 -14.61
N GLN A 209 -7.04 4.95 -15.02
CA GLN A 209 -7.22 5.94 -16.10
C GLN A 209 -6.59 5.49 -17.43
N LEU A 210 -6.79 4.21 -17.75
CA LEU A 210 -6.44 3.63 -19.04
C LEU A 210 -7.48 4.01 -20.09
N LYS A 211 -7.05 4.00 -21.35
CA LYS A 211 -7.93 4.13 -22.51
C LYS A 211 -8.02 2.78 -23.22
N PHE A 212 -9.23 2.30 -23.46
CA PHE A 212 -9.49 1.08 -24.23
C PHE A 212 -9.19 1.32 -25.72
N GLU A 213 -8.49 0.36 -26.35
CA GLU A 213 -8.21 0.37 -27.80
C GLU A 213 -9.12 -0.65 -28.49
N GLY A 214 -10.05 -0.14 -29.32
CA GLY A 214 -11.27 -0.82 -29.74
C GLY A 214 -11.14 -2.00 -30.71
N ASN A 215 -9.95 -2.59 -30.88
CA ASN A 215 -9.70 -3.56 -31.94
C ASN A 215 -9.61 -5.02 -31.46
N GLU A 216 -9.35 -5.28 -30.18
CA GLU A 216 -9.35 -6.65 -29.61
C GLU A 216 -9.86 -6.64 -28.17
N SER A 217 -10.34 -7.79 -27.67
CA SER A 217 -10.82 -7.91 -26.29
C SER A 217 -9.67 -7.64 -25.31
N SER A 218 -9.83 -6.62 -24.46
CA SER A 218 -8.97 -6.27 -23.32
C SER A 218 -7.62 -5.60 -23.63
N ILE A 219 -7.49 -4.88 -24.75
CA ILE A 219 -6.32 -4.03 -25.03
C ILE A 219 -6.54 -2.60 -24.56
N TYR A 220 -5.53 -2.04 -23.90
CA TYR A 220 -5.53 -0.68 -23.37
C TYR A 220 -4.26 0.07 -23.74
N GLN A 221 -4.31 1.39 -23.61
CA GLN A 221 -3.14 2.25 -23.65
C GLN A 221 -3.13 3.25 -22.49
N THR A 222 -1.93 3.64 -22.09
CA THR A 222 -1.71 4.75 -21.16
C THR A 222 -2.21 6.08 -21.73
N THR A 223 -2.66 6.95 -20.85
CA THR A 223 -3.01 8.36 -21.11
C THR A 223 -2.05 9.28 -20.35
N PHE A 224 -2.16 10.60 -20.54
CA PHE A 224 -1.38 11.57 -19.77
C PHE A 224 -1.73 11.56 -18.26
N ASP A 225 -2.89 11.01 -17.88
CA ASP A 225 -3.34 10.91 -16.49
C ASP A 225 -3.25 9.50 -15.90
N SER A 226 -2.74 8.52 -16.64
CA SER A 226 -2.64 7.15 -16.14
C SER A 226 -1.78 7.07 -14.87
N LEU A 227 -2.25 6.24 -13.93
CA LEU A 227 -1.57 6.00 -12.66
C LEU A 227 -1.34 4.50 -12.48
N PHE A 228 -0.15 4.13 -12.01
CA PHE A 228 0.24 2.75 -11.80
C PHE A 228 0.75 2.57 -10.38
N VAL A 229 0.30 1.51 -9.72
CA VAL A 229 0.65 1.20 -8.32
C VAL A 229 1.08 -0.26 -8.23
N ILE A 230 2.35 -0.50 -7.90
CA ILE A 230 2.95 -1.84 -7.78
C ILE A 230 2.74 -2.40 -6.38
N GLU A 231 2.17 -3.59 -6.22
CA GLU A 231 1.81 -4.15 -4.90
C GLU A 231 0.99 -3.16 -4.07
N PRO A 232 -0.22 -2.79 -4.53
CA PRO A 232 -1.05 -1.75 -3.89
C PRO A 232 -1.43 -2.05 -2.44
N ASP A 233 -1.43 -3.32 -2.03
CA ASP A 233 -1.71 -3.74 -0.66
C ASP A 233 -0.56 -3.40 0.31
N TYR A 234 0.66 -3.15 -0.19
CA TYR A 234 1.77 -2.67 0.63
C TYR A 234 1.66 -1.14 0.82
N LEU A 235 1.04 -0.72 1.92
CA LEU A 235 0.86 0.70 2.22
C LEU A 235 2.18 1.36 2.69
N VAL A 236 2.52 2.49 2.06
CA VAL A 236 3.68 3.32 2.40
C VAL A 236 3.22 4.63 3.00
N ASP A 237 3.88 5.06 4.08
CA ASP A 237 3.54 6.31 4.77
C ASP A 237 3.79 7.54 3.88
N ALA A 238 2.83 8.47 3.86
CA ALA A 238 2.91 9.73 3.14
C ALA A 238 4.18 10.52 3.50
N THR A 239 4.55 10.55 4.78
CA THR A 239 5.77 11.20 5.24
C THR A 239 7.01 10.53 4.66
N ALA A 240 7.08 9.20 4.63
CA ALA A 240 8.22 8.46 4.08
C ALA A 240 8.38 8.69 2.56
N ILE A 241 7.28 8.82 1.82
CA ILE A 241 7.29 9.20 0.40
C ILE A 241 7.77 10.66 0.27
N GLY A 242 7.19 11.58 1.03
CA GLY A 242 7.56 13.01 1.01
C GLY A 242 9.04 13.25 1.28
N GLU A 243 9.63 12.53 2.24
CA GLU A 243 11.05 12.64 2.58
C GLU A 243 12.01 12.26 1.45
N CYS A 244 11.54 11.54 0.42
CA CYS A 244 12.34 11.24 -0.76
C CYS A 244 12.43 12.43 -1.75
N PHE A 245 11.65 13.49 -1.56
CA PHE A 245 11.64 14.68 -2.41
C PHE A 245 12.45 15.83 -1.80
N GLN A 246 13.43 16.29 -2.57
CA GLN A 246 14.36 17.37 -2.23
C GLN A 246 14.24 18.52 -3.24
N SER A 247 14.82 19.68 -2.92
CA SER A 247 14.77 20.88 -3.80
C SER A 247 15.37 20.65 -5.19
N ASN A 248 16.28 19.70 -5.34
CA ASN A 248 17.01 19.37 -6.57
C ASN A 248 16.63 18.01 -7.18
N GLY A 249 15.55 17.36 -6.72
CA GLY A 249 15.09 16.10 -7.30
C GLY A 249 14.44 15.18 -6.28
N ALA A 250 14.18 13.94 -6.68
CA ALA A 250 13.63 12.92 -5.79
C ALA A 250 14.44 11.63 -5.91
N ASN A 251 14.70 10.98 -4.77
CA ASN A 251 15.43 9.72 -4.74
C ASN A 251 14.89 8.81 -3.62
N SER A 252 14.35 7.66 -4.02
CA SER A 252 13.81 6.63 -3.13
C SER A 252 14.88 5.83 -2.37
N ASP A 253 16.17 5.99 -2.67
CA ASP A 253 17.27 5.42 -1.86
C ASP A 253 17.32 6.05 -0.47
N LEU A 254 16.85 7.29 -0.33
CA LEU A 254 16.74 7.97 0.97
C LEU A 254 15.87 7.19 1.95
N PHE A 255 14.80 6.56 1.46
CA PHE A 255 13.96 5.69 2.28
C PHE A 255 14.76 4.50 2.83
N ILE A 256 15.56 3.84 2.00
CA ILE A 256 16.35 2.67 2.39
C ILE A 256 17.43 3.07 3.39
N LEU A 257 18.17 4.15 3.13
CA LEU A 257 19.23 4.61 4.02
C LEU A 257 18.69 4.90 5.43
N LYS A 258 17.56 5.62 5.53
CA LYS A 258 16.92 5.96 6.81
C LYS A 258 16.42 4.76 7.60
N LYS A 259 16.04 3.68 6.91
CA LYS A 259 15.59 2.44 7.56
C LYS A 259 16.75 1.57 8.03
N ILE A 260 17.93 1.72 7.42
CA ILE A 260 19.14 0.99 7.80
C ILE A 260 19.90 1.72 8.91
N ILE A 261 20.09 3.02 8.75
CA ILE A 261 20.75 3.88 9.73
C ILE A 261 19.71 4.81 10.31
N GLU A 262 19.24 4.48 11.51
CA GLU A 262 18.38 5.39 12.26
C GLU A 262 19.27 6.47 12.91
N GLU A 263 19.21 7.68 12.35
CA GLU A 263 19.82 8.83 13.01
C GLU A 263 18.98 9.19 14.23
N ILE A 264 19.52 8.97 15.44
CA ILE A 264 18.93 9.54 16.66
C ILE A 264 18.90 11.06 16.46
N ALA A 265 17.71 11.64 16.39
CA ALA A 265 17.53 13.07 16.14
C ALA A 265 18.34 13.87 17.17
N SER A 266 19.49 14.37 16.74
CA SER A 266 20.44 15.05 17.62
C SER A 266 20.01 16.51 17.76
N GLY A 267 18.98 16.77 18.57
CA GLY A 267 18.59 18.14 18.90
C GLY A 267 17.17 18.31 19.45
N SER A 268 16.95 19.46 20.08
CA SER A 268 15.66 19.86 20.67
C SER A 268 14.56 20.18 19.65
N ALA A 269 14.90 20.28 18.36
CA ALA A 269 13.94 20.62 17.30
C ALA A 269 12.79 19.61 17.15
N ALA A 270 13.08 18.31 17.28
CA ALA A 270 12.08 17.26 17.15
C ALA A 270 11.04 17.33 18.27
N ILE A 271 11.48 17.41 19.53
CA ILE A 271 10.58 17.55 20.68
C ILE A 271 9.85 18.90 20.67
N LYS A 272 10.52 20.00 20.27
CA LYS A 272 9.89 21.29 20.06
C LYS A 272 8.73 21.19 19.06
N GLY A 273 8.93 20.49 17.95
CA GLY A 273 7.88 20.21 16.97
C GLY A 273 6.72 19.41 17.54
N SER A 274 7.00 18.34 18.30
CA SER A 274 5.96 17.53 18.96
C SER A 274 5.14 18.34 19.97
N ILE A 275 5.77 19.22 20.76
CA ILE A 275 5.07 20.11 21.71
C ILE A 275 4.23 21.14 20.95
N VAL A 276 4.73 21.69 19.84
CA VAL A 276 3.97 22.60 18.98
C VAL A 276 2.72 21.95 18.40
N GLY A 277 2.81 20.69 17.95
CA GLY A 277 1.64 19.91 17.53
C GLY A 277 0.65 19.71 18.66
N TYR A 278 1.14 19.26 19.82
CA TYR A 278 0.30 19.09 21.01
C TYR A 278 -0.42 20.38 21.43
N TYR A 279 0.26 21.53 21.37
CA TYR A 279 -0.37 22.83 21.65
C TYR A 279 -1.52 23.10 20.69
N PHE A 280 -1.31 22.84 19.39
CA PHE A 280 -2.36 23.03 18.40
C PHE A 280 -3.57 22.14 18.68
N ASP A 281 -3.35 20.86 18.98
CA ASP A 281 -4.41 19.90 19.24
C ASP A 281 -5.24 20.26 20.49
N GLU A 282 -4.59 20.55 21.62
CA GLU A 282 -5.28 20.99 22.84
C GLU A 282 -6.01 22.32 22.61
N MET A 283 -5.38 23.25 21.89
CA MET A 283 -6.01 24.50 21.45
C MET A 283 -7.05 24.31 20.35
N LEU A 284 -7.36 23.11 19.87
CA LEU A 284 -8.58 22.89 19.08
C LEU A 284 -9.73 22.46 20.00
N ILE A 285 -9.41 21.84 21.14
CA ILE A 285 -10.39 21.27 22.08
C ILE A 285 -10.83 22.28 23.13
N GLU A 286 -9.91 22.94 23.83
CA GLU A 286 -10.18 23.76 25.02
C GLU A 286 -9.76 25.22 24.83
N ASP A 287 -10.72 26.14 24.91
CA ASP A 287 -10.44 27.57 24.73
C ASP A 287 -9.72 28.17 25.94
N ASP A 288 -8.88 29.18 25.69
CA ASP A 288 -8.15 29.96 26.70
C ASP A 288 -7.29 29.15 27.70
N ILE A 289 -6.75 28.00 27.27
CA ILE A 289 -5.82 27.22 28.11
C ILE A 289 -4.47 27.94 28.29
N GLY A 290 -4.02 28.07 29.54
CA GLY A 290 -2.77 28.77 29.88
C GLY A 290 -1.51 28.07 29.34
N THR A 291 -0.52 28.86 28.91
CA THR A 291 0.74 28.35 28.31
C THR A 291 1.51 27.41 29.23
N GLU A 292 1.53 27.69 30.53
CA GLU A 292 2.20 26.87 31.53
C GLU A 292 1.55 25.50 31.68
N THR A 293 0.22 25.46 31.74
CA THR A 293 -0.56 24.23 31.79
C THR A 293 -0.35 23.38 30.53
N LEU A 294 -0.39 24.02 29.35
CA LEU A 294 -0.11 23.35 28.08
C LEU A 294 1.30 22.75 28.06
N PHE A 295 2.31 23.51 28.47
CA PHE A 295 3.68 23.04 28.49
C PHE A 295 3.84 21.83 29.40
N PHE A 296 3.26 21.89 30.60
CA PHE A 296 3.33 20.81 31.58
C PHE A 296 2.63 19.54 31.07
N LYS A 297 1.44 19.68 30.46
CA LYS A 297 0.73 18.57 29.82
C LYS A 297 1.56 17.95 28.69
N ALA A 298 2.12 18.77 27.79
CA ALA A 298 2.96 18.31 26.68
C ALA A 298 4.24 17.62 27.16
N GLN A 299 4.89 18.17 28.20
CA GLN A 299 6.07 17.57 28.81
C GLN A 299 5.75 16.19 29.41
N ARG A 300 4.57 16.03 30.01
CA ARG A 300 4.11 14.74 30.53
C ARG A 300 3.82 13.74 29.43
N GLU A 301 3.19 14.17 28.33
CA GLU A 301 2.94 13.33 27.15
C GLU A 301 4.25 12.82 26.54
N TYR A 302 5.24 13.70 26.42
CA TYR A 302 6.55 13.39 25.84
C TYR A 302 7.64 13.11 26.89
N ALA A 303 7.28 12.58 28.06
CA ALA A 303 8.16 12.49 29.23
C ALA A 303 9.51 11.83 28.94
N LEU A 304 9.54 10.72 28.20
CA LEU A 304 10.78 10.01 27.86
C LEU A 304 11.72 10.85 26.97
N LYS A 305 11.16 11.56 25.99
CA LYS A 305 11.95 12.47 25.12
C LYS A 305 12.40 13.69 25.92
N ALA A 306 11.53 14.26 26.75
CA ALA A 306 11.83 15.44 27.57
C ALA A 306 12.95 15.16 28.58
N ALA A 307 12.98 13.96 29.16
CA ALA A 307 14.01 13.54 30.12
C ALA A 307 15.44 13.59 29.54
N GLN A 308 15.61 13.46 28.23
CA GLN A 308 16.92 13.51 27.56
C GLN A 308 17.54 14.92 27.57
N PHE A 309 16.73 15.97 27.65
CA PHE A 309 17.17 17.36 27.54
C PHE A 309 17.37 18.05 28.89
N GLY A 310 16.76 17.52 29.96
CA GLY A 310 16.82 18.11 31.30
C GLY A 310 16.10 19.46 31.41
N GLN A 311 15.97 19.98 32.64
CA GLN A 311 15.11 21.13 32.92
C GLN A 311 15.53 22.42 32.20
N ILE A 312 16.84 22.71 32.13
CA ILE A 312 17.35 23.96 31.55
C ILE A 312 16.99 24.04 30.07
N GLU A 313 17.24 22.97 29.31
CA GLU A 313 16.96 22.96 27.88
C GLU A 313 15.45 22.90 27.62
N MET A 314 14.68 22.18 28.44
CA MET A 314 13.21 22.21 28.35
C MET A 314 12.64 23.61 28.60
N ASN A 315 13.20 24.40 29.53
CA ASN A 315 12.78 25.79 29.72
C ASN A 315 13.10 26.65 28.49
N LYS A 316 14.27 26.48 27.86
CA LYS A 316 14.58 27.19 26.60
C LYS A 316 13.61 26.82 25.48
N ILE A 317 13.23 25.53 25.39
CA ILE A 317 12.23 25.07 24.43
C ILE A 317 10.89 25.75 24.70
N LYS A 318 10.46 25.82 25.97
CA LYS A 318 9.24 26.55 26.38
C LYS A 318 9.28 28.00 25.91
N ASP A 319 10.32 28.74 26.29
CA ASP A 319 10.46 30.17 25.96
C ASP A 319 10.45 30.39 24.44
N SER A 320 11.13 29.52 23.68
CA SER A 320 11.16 29.57 22.22
C SER A 320 9.79 29.25 21.61
N ILE A 321 9.01 28.32 22.16
CA ILE A 321 7.65 28.03 21.70
C ILE A 321 6.71 29.21 21.97
N GLU A 322 6.77 29.79 23.17
CA GLU A 322 5.95 30.94 23.56
C GLU A 322 6.25 32.16 22.68
N ALA A 323 7.53 32.44 22.40
CA ALA A 323 7.93 33.57 21.57
C ALA A 323 7.65 33.36 20.07
N GLU A 324 7.97 32.17 19.54
CA GLU A 324 7.99 31.96 18.08
C GLU A 324 6.71 31.36 17.53
N HIS A 325 5.98 30.53 18.29
CA HIS A 325 4.94 29.68 17.73
C HIS A 325 3.56 29.94 18.31
N PHE A 326 3.47 30.14 19.62
CA PHE A 326 2.20 30.22 20.34
C PHE A 326 1.19 31.19 19.73
N PRO A 327 1.52 32.46 19.39
CA PRO A 327 0.54 33.40 18.85
C PRO A 327 -0.06 32.96 17.51
N LYS A 328 0.76 32.32 16.65
CA LYS A 328 0.34 31.83 15.34
C LYS A 328 -0.52 30.59 15.45
N ILE A 329 -0.16 29.67 16.36
CA ILE A 329 -0.94 28.45 16.61
C ILE A 329 -2.29 28.80 17.22
N GLN A 330 -2.32 29.68 18.22
CA GLN A 330 -3.57 30.14 18.84
C GLN A 330 -4.50 30.79 17.82
N THR A 331 -3.97 31.66 16.96
CA THR A 331 -4.74 32.28 15.87
C THR A 331 -5.29 31.23 14.89
N LEU A 332 -4.46 30.25 14.52
CA LEU A 332 -4.85 29.17 13.63
C LEU A 332 -5.97 28.30 14.23
N ALA A 333 -5.79 27.87 15.47
CA ALA A 333 -6.74 27.09 16.24
C ALA A 333 -8.11 27.78 16.33
N ASN A 334 -8.12 29.06 16.74
CA ASN A 334 -9.35 29.84 16.85
C ASN A 334 -10.10 29.96 15.52
N ASN A 335 -9.37 30.07 14.40
CA ASN A 335 -9.99 30.09 13.08
C ASN A 335 -10.59 28.74 12.69
N GLU A 336 -9.88 27.63 12.91
CA GLU A 336 -10.32 26.30 12.50
C GLU A 336 -11.45 25.75 13.38
N ARG A 337 -11.48 26.08 14.68
CA ARG A 337 -12.54 25.71 15.63
C ARG A 337 -13.95 26.12 15.21
N THR A 338 -14.07 27.10 14.32
CA THR A 338 -15.38 27.51 13.75
C THR A 338 -15.99 26.43 12.84
N ARG A 339 -15.24 25.37 12.53
CA ARG A 339 -15.61 24.26 11.66
C ARG A 339 -15.62 22.95 12.45
N LYS A 340 -16.18 21.90 11.84
CA LYS A 340 -16.00 20.55 12.38
C LYS A 340 -14.55 20.12 12.17
N CYS A 341 -13.88 19.69 13.24
CA CYS A 341 -12.49 19.31 13.23
C CYS A 341 -12.33 17.83 13.60
N TRP A 342 -11.49 17.14 12.84
CA TRP A 342 -10.95 15.84 13.20
C TRP A 342 -9.44 16.01 13.37
N ILE A 343 -8.97 15.81 14.59
CA ILE A 343 -7.55 15.88 14.96
C ILE A 343 -6.91 14.52 14.69
N GLU A 344 -5.76 14.53 14.01
CA GLU A 344 -4.98 13.33 13.67
C GLU A 344 -5.74 12.17 12.95
N PRO A 345 -6.72 12.41 12.05
CA PRO A 345 -7.38 11.31 11.35
C PRO A 345 -6.39 10.56 10.45
N THR A 346 -6.49 9.23 10.47
CA THR A 346 -5.66 8.33 9.67
C THR A 346 -6.44 7.77 8.49
N PHE A 347 -5.83 7.79 7.31
CA PHE A 347 -6.41 7.26 6.08
C PHE A 347 -5.51 6.18 5.47
N PHE A 348 -6.15 5.16 4.91
CA PHE A 348 -5.52 4.05 4.20
C PHE A 348 -6.10 3.98 2.78
N SER A 349 -5.23 3.90 1.78
CA SER A 349 -5.64 3.80 0.38
C SER A 349 -4.99 2.60 -0.28
N ILE A 350 -5.76 1.52 -0.41
CA ILE A 350 -5.38 0.35 -1.24
C ILE A 350 -5.45 0.64 -2.74
N ASP A 351 -6.00 1.80 -3.12
CA ASP A 351 -6.03 2.22 -4.51
C ASP A 351 -4.69 2.81 -4.94
N TYR A 352 -4.02 3.53 -4.05
CA TYR A 352 -2.74 4.19 -4.29
C TYR A 352 -1.56 3.55 -3.54
N GLY A 353 -1.82 2.58 -2.67
CA GLY A 353 -0.82 1.93 -1.84
C GLY A 353 -0.12 2.87 -0.86
N ILE A 354 -0.90 3.81 -0.31
CA ILE A 354 -0.42 4.84 0.62
C ILE A 354 -1.25 4.86 1.89
N GLN A 355 -0.64 5.30 2.98
CA GLN A 355 -1.31 5.60 4.24
C GLN A 355 -0.76 6.88 4.84
N GLY A 356 -1.50 7.52 5.73
CA GLY A 356 -1.04 8.74 6.37
C GLY A 356 -1.97 9.24 7.45
N ARG A 357 -1.38 10.01 8.38
CA ARG A 357 -2.09 10.69 9.46
C ARG A 357 -2.04 12.18 9.19
N ILE A 358 -3.20 12.78 8.96
CA ILE A 358 -3.33 14.21 8.69
C ILE A 358 -3.40 14.92 10.03
N ASP A 359 -2.62 15.99 10.26
CA ASP A 359 -2.65 16.69 11.56
C ASP A 359 -4.05 17.25 11.87
N LEU A 360 -4.66 17.97 10.92
CA LEU A 360 -6.04 18.42 11.03
C LEU A 360 -6.79 18.25 9.72
N LEU A 361 -7.94 17.57 9.81
CA LEU A 361 -8.99 17.65 8.80
C LEU A 361 -10.09 18.57 9.34
N SER A 362 -10.36 19.69 8.66
CA SER A 362 -11.46 20.58 9.03
C SER A 362 -12.51 20.64 7.93
N GLY A 363 -13.78 20.66 8.29
CA GLY A 363 -14.84 20.51 7.30
C GLY A 363 -16.18 21.08 7.67
N ASN A 364 -17.09 20.96 6.71
CA ASN A 364 -18.51 21.20 6.89
C ASN A 364 -19.24 20.00 6.30
N GLU A 365 -19.98 19.27 7.14
CA GLU A 365 -20.70 18.05 6.76
C GLU A 365 -21.84 18.32 5.80
N GLU A 366 -22.45 19.50 5.86
CA GLU A 366 -23.58 19.87 4.98
C GLU A 366 -23.14 20.01 3.52
N VAL A 367 -21.89 20.42 3.28
CA VAL A 367 -21.34 20.68 1.94
C VAL A 367 -20.20 19.74 1.56
N PHE A 368 -19.97 18.67 2.35
CA PHE A 368 -18.91 17.69 2.13
C PHE A 368 -17.53 18.29 1.83
N VAL A 369 -17.15 19.33 2.57
CA VAL A 369 -15.82 19.95 2.45
C VAL A 369 -14.86 19.31 3.44
N GLN A 370 -13.72 18.82 2.96
CA GLN A 370 -12.61 18.31 3.75
C GLN A 370 -11.33 19.12 3.46
N ASN A 371 -10.97 20.03 4.36
CA ASN A 371 -9.74 20.81 4.28
C ASN A 371 -8.60 20.08 4.99
N ILE A 372 -7.51 19.84 4.27
CA ILE A 372 -6.27 19.31 4.82
C ILE A 372 -5.42 20.46 5.35
N LEU A 373 -4.95 20.31 6.58
CA LEU A 373 -3.96 21.17 7.18
C LEU A 373 -2.85 20.32 7.82
N GLU A 374 -1.64 20.38 7.25
CA GLU A 374 -0.43 19.79 7.82
C GLU A 374 0.37 20.87 8.57
N LEU A 375 0.72 20.63 9.83
CA LEU A 375 1.48 21.56 10.66
C LEU A 375 2.98 21.23 10.61
N LYS A 376 3.81 22.26 10.42
CA LYS A 376 5.27 22.15 10.48
C LYS A 376 5.84 23.23 11.40
N SER A 377 6.67 22.83 12.36
CA SER A 377 7.34 23.76 13.30
C SER A 377 8.57 24.44 12.70
N GLY A 378 9.19 23.86 11.67
CA GLY A 378 10.36 24.41 11.01
C GLY A 378 10.09 25.67 10.18
N SER A 379 11.16 26.24 9.62
CA SER A 379 11.09 27.36 8.69
C SER A 379 10.48 26.97 7.34
N SER A 380 9.90 27.94 6.65
CA SER A 380 9.47 27.79 5.26
C SER A 380 10.66 28.03 4.31
N PRO A 381 10.63 27.49 3.07
CA PRO A 381 11.72 27.72 2.11
C PRO A 381 11.78 29.19 1.67
N ASN A 382 10.64 29.88 1.64
CA ASN A 382 10.56 31.31 1.41
C ASN A 382 9.40 31.90 2.24
N PRO A 383 9.68 32.87 3.13
CA PRO A 383 8.65 33.45 4.00
C PRO A 383 7.66 34.35 3.25
N ASN A 384 8.04 34.86 2.08
CA ASN A 384 7.28 35.84 1.30
C ASN A 384 6.51 35.24 0.11
N MET A 385 6.65 33.94 -0.14
CA MET A 385 6.03 33.27 -1.29
C MET A 385 5.22 32.06 -0.85
N ASN A 386 4.19 31.72 -1.64
CA ASN A 386 3.40 30.51 -1.49
C ASN A 386 4.16 29.25 -1.96
N ILE A 387 5.32 28.98 -1.37
CA ILE A 387 6.16 27.82 -1.68
C ILE A 387 6.36 27.00 -0.40
N ALA A 388 6.15 25.69 -0.52
CA ALA A 388 6.43 24.70 0.52
C ALA A 388 7.69 23.90 0.18
N TRP A 389 8.34 23.30 1.18
CA TRP A 389 9.39 22.32 0.92
C TRP A 389 8.83 21.17 0.06
N PRO A 390 9.55 20.69 -0.97
CA PRO A 390 9.04 19.66 -1.87
C PRO A 390 8.52 18.41 -1.16
N GLY A 391 9.22 17.95 -0.11
CA GLY A 391 8.77 16.80 0.66
C GLY A 391 7.46 17.04 1.42
N HIS A 392 7.28 18.22 2.02
CA HIS A 392 6.01 18.55 2.68
C HIS A 392 4.88 18.72 1.67
N HIS A 393 5.16 19.29 0.50
CA HIS A 393 4.19 19.37 -0.61
C HIS A 393 3.70 17.98 -1.01
N MET A 394 4.62 17.05 -1.29
CA MET A 394 4.24 15.69 -1.71
C MET A 394 3.58 14.88 -0.60
N GLN A 395 3.90 15.14 0.66
CA GLN A 395 3.20 14.55 1.80
C GLN A 395 1.71 14.95 1.79
N VAL A 396 1.39 16.23 1.55
CA VAL A 396 0.00 16.70 1.44
C VAL A 396 -0.70 16.17 0.18
N VAL A 397 0.02 16.03 -0.95
CA VAL A 397 -0.51 15.36 -2.16
C VAL A 397 -0.90 13.91 -1.84
N CYS A 398 -0.11 13.18 -1.05
CA CYS A 398 -0.46 11.82 -0.62
C CYS A 398 -1.75 11.80 0.21
N TYR A 399 -1.94 12.76 1.13
CA TYR A 399 -3.17 12.85 1.91
C TYR A 399 -4.38 13.14 1.02
N ASP A 400 -4.24 14.06 0.09
CA ASP A 400 -5.29 14.38 -0.87
C ASP A 400 -5.71 13.15 -1.70
N MET A 401 -4.73 12.39 -2.21
CA MET A 401 -4.98 11.11 -2.88
C MET A 401 -5.70 10.09 -1.98
N ALA A 402 -5.34 10.01 -0.69
CA ALA A 402 -6.00 9.11 0.24
C ALA A 402 -7.47 9.53 0.48
N LEU A 403 -7.74 10.83 0.61
CA LEU A 403 -9.10 11.36 0.69
C LEU A 403 -9.89 11.14 -0.60
N GLU A 404 -9.27 11.31 -1.78
CA GLU A 404 -9.89 10.99 -3.08
C GLU A 404 -10.33 9.53 -3.15
N SER A 405 -9.50 8.59 -2.68
CA SER A 405 -9.88 7.17 -2.66
C SER A 405 -11.00 6.85 -1.66
N THR A 406 -11.17 7.68 -0.64
CA THR A 406 -12.20 7.49 0.40
C THR A 406 -13.54 8.11 0.01
N TYR A 407 -13.51 9.35 -0.51
CA TYR A 407 -14.71 10.13 -0.81
C TYR A 407 -15.08 10.15 -2.30
N GLY A 408 -14.22 9.63 -3.19
CA GLY A 408 -14.45 9.59 -4.63
C GLY A 408 -14.74 10.97 -5.20
N ALA A 409 -15.80 11.07 -6.02
CA ALA A 409 -16.24 12.33 -6.63
C ALA A 409 -16.70 13.40 -5.61
N ASN A 410 -16.94 13.02 -4.35
CA ASN A 410 -17.35 13.97 -3.30
C ASN A 410 -16.15 14.63 -2.61
N ARG A 411 -14.91 14.24 -2.93
CA ARG A 411 -13.71 14.89 -2.41
C ARG A 411 -13.69 16.36 -2.82
N ASN A 412 -13.85 17.26 -1.83
CA ASN A 412 -13.80 18.71 -2.02
C ASN A 412 -13.09 19.40 -0.86
N GLY A 413 -12.51 20.59 -1.07
CA GLY A 413 -11.86 21.38 -0.02
C GLY A 413 -10.43 21.75 -0.36
N THR A 414 -9.77 22.44 0.57
CA THR A 414 -8.43 23.00 0.36
C THR A 414 -7.33 22.10 0.92
N ASN A 415 -6.16 22.16 0.31
CA ASN A 415 -4.96 21.46 0.78
C ASN A 415 -3.94 22.49 1.25
N SER A 416 -3.46 22.38 2.49
CA SER A 416 -2.54 23.37 3.01
C SER A 416 -1.52 22.83 4.00
N ILE A 417 -0.39 23.54 4.08
CA ILE A 417 0.65 23.35 5.08
C ILE A 417 0.74 24.64 5.90
N PHE A 418 0.89 24.54 7.21
CA PHE A 418 1.11 25.67 8.09
C PHE A 418 2.49 25.60 8.74
N TYR A 419 3.37 26.53 8.37
CA TYR A 419 4.68 26.68 8.97
C TYR A 419 4.60 27.62 10.17
N SER A 420 4.47 27.07 11.38
CA SER A 420 4.39 27.91 12.59
C SER A 420 5.70 28.66 12.85
N GLY A 421 6.84 28.23 12.30
CA GLY A 421 8.10 28.97 12.33
C GLY A 421 8.19 30.15 11.35
N CYS A 422 7.19 30.36 10.48
CA CYS A 422 7.19 31.44 9.49
C CYS A 422 6.35 32.64 9.95
N ASN A 423 6.91 33.85 9.88
CA ASN A 423 6.27 35.06 10.44
C ASN A 423 5.38 35.84 9.46
N ILE A 424 5.66 35.74 8.15
CA ILE A 424 5.01 36.61 7.15
C ILE A 424 3.81 35.88 6.56
N MET A 425 4.09 34.85 5.76
CA MET A 425 3.07 33.94 5.24
C MET A 425 3.28 32.61 5.95
N PRO A 426 2.48 32.17 6.93
CA PRO A 426 2.65 30.85 7.56
C PRO A 426 1.91 29.72 6.84
N ARG A 427 0.71 29.99 6.32
CA ARG A 427 -0.07 29.03 5.53
C ARG A 427 0.43 28.95 4.09
N ARG A 428 0.53 27.75 3.52
CA ARG A 428 0.82 27.46 2.11
C ARG A 428 -0.32 26.66 1.51
N ASN A 429 -0.83 27.09 0.37
CA ASN A 429 -1.81 26.31 -0.38
C ASN A 429 -1.06 25.33 -1.29
N ILE A 430 -1.51 24.09 -1.32
CA ILE A 430 -0.93 22.98 -2.07
C ILE A 430 -1.88 22.59 -3.20
N VAL A 431 -1.31 22.39 -4.38
CA VAL A 431 -2.04 21.94 -5.57
C VAL A 431 -1.70 20.47 -5.81
N SER A 432 -2.73 19.65 -5.99
CA SER A 432 -2.62 18.20 -6.17
C SER A 432 -3.13 17.82 -7.56
N GLU A 433 -2.28 18.01 -8.56
CA GLU A 433 -2.58 17.69 -9.95
C GLU A 433 -1.99 16.33 -10.37
N HIS A 434 -2.39 15.85 -11.55
CA HIS A 434 -1.97 14.55 -12.10
C HIS A 434 -0.45 14.33 -12.08
N ARG A 435 0.33 15.35 -12.43
CA ARG A 435 1.80 15.28 -12.42
C ARG A 435 2.37 14.96 -11.03
N GLU A 436 1.81 15.55 -9.99
CA GLU A 436 2.30 15.32 -8.63
C GLU A 436 1.88 13.95 -8.10
N LYS A 437 0.69 13.49 -8.46
CA LYS A 437 0.23 12.12 -8.19
C LYS A 437 1.15 11.09 -8.87
N GLN A 438 1.50 11.29 -10.15
CA GLN A 438 2.44 10.44 -10.86
C GLN A 438 3.82 10.42 -10.21
N ARG A 439 4.33 11.57 -9.77
CA ARG A 439 5.64 11.65 -9.09
C ARG A 439 5.63 10.93 -7.74
N VAL A 440 4.57 11.11 -6.95
CA VAL A 440 4.33 10.38 -5.69
C VAL A 440 4.34 8.88 -5.96
N LEU A 441 3.54 8.40 -6.91
CA LEU A 441 3.46 6.97 -7.22
C LEU A 441 4.76 6.42 -7.80
N LYS A 442 5.50 7.18 -8.62
CA LYS A 442 6.82 6.77 -9.12
C LYS A 442 7.77 6.47 -7.97
N ILE A 443 7.91 7.40 -7.02
CA ILE A 443 8.77 7.22 -5.84
C ILE A 443 8.26 6.06 -4.97
N ARG A 444 6.95 6.00 -4.72
CA ARG A 444 6.33 4.92 -3.94
C ARG A 444 6.56 3.55 -4.57
N ASN A 445 6.41 3.41 -5.89
CA ASN A 445 6.69 2.17 -6.61
C ASN A 445 8.15 1.76 -6.50
N TYR A 446 9.09 2.71 -6.63
CA TYR A 446 10.50 2.41 -6.38
C TYR A 446 10.76 1.93 -4.94
N ILE A 447 10.15 2.56 -3.94
CA ILE A 447 10.27 2.14 -2.53
C ILE A 447 9.81 0.69 -2.38
N VAL A 448 8.60 0.39 -2.86
CA VAL A 448 8.00 -0.94 -2.72
C VAL A 448 8.81 -1.99 -3.46
N THR A 449 9.20 -1.76 -4.71
CA THR A 449 10.04 -2.70 -5.45
C THR A 449 11.37 -2.97 -4.74
N LYS A 450 12.03 -1.95 -4.16
CA LYS A 450 13.28 -2.15 -3.40
C LYS A 450 13.06 -3.01 -2.15
N VAL A 451 11.98 -2.77 -1.41
CA VAL A 451 11.62 -3.58 -0.23
C VAL A 451 11.43 -5.05 -0.62
N PHE A 452 10.68 -5.32 -1.68
CA PHE A 452 10.45 -6.69 -2.14
C PHE A 452 11.72 -7.35 -2.67
N ARG A 453 12.54 -6.65 -3.45
CA ARG A 453 13.83 -7.18 -3.94
C ARG A 453 14.77 -7.56 -2.79
N LEU A 454 14.88 -6.69 -1.78
CA LEU A 454 15.65 -7.00 -0.57
C LEU A 454 15.10 -8.22 0.18
N ALA A 455 13.77 -8.37 0.26
CA ALA A 455 13.13 -9.54 0.86
C ALA A 455 13.36 -10.83 0.05
N GLU A 456 13.61 -10.71 -1.25
CA GLU A 456 13.94 -11.79 -2.19
C GLU A 456 15.47 -12.01 -2.33
N ASN A 457 16.27 -11.50 -1.38
CA ASN A 457 17.73 -11.61 -1.34
C ASN A 457 18.48 -10.91 -2.50
N ASP A 458 17.85 -9.93 -3.15
CA ASP A 458 18.50 -9.04 -4.11
C ASP A 458 19.00 -7.76 -3.41
N PHE A 459 20.29 -7.76 -3.06
CA PHE A 459 20.97 -6.67 -2.37
C PHE A 459 21.70 -5.70 -3.31
N THR A 460 21.47 -5.77 -4.63
CA THR A 460 22.12 -4.89 -5.62
C THR A 460 21.84 -3.41 -5.34
N ILE A 461 20.72 -3.09 -4.69
CA ILE A 461 20.39 -1.73 -4.25
C ILE A 461 21.34 -1.22 -3.16
N LEU A 462 21.71 -2.05 -2.19
CA LEU A 462 22.63 -1.68 -1.12
C LEU A 462 24.04 -1.48 -1.67
N GLU A 463 24.46 -2.34 -2.61
CA GLU A 463 25.72 -2.19 -3.33
C GLU A 463 25.77 -0.90 -4.15
N LYS A 464 24.68 -0.54 -4.83
CA LYS A 464 24.57 0.74 -5.57
C LYS A 464 24.67 1.94 -4.63
N ILE A 465 23.98 1.93 -3.49
CA ILE A 465 24.08 3.00 -2.49
C ILE A 465 25.52 3.08 -1.94
N LYS A 466 26.16 1.93 -1.70
CA LYS A 466 27.55 1.85 -1.23
C LYS A 466 28.51 2.50 -2.23
N ILE A 467 28.41 2.13 -3.51
CA ILE A 467 29.34 2.56 -4.57
C ILE A 467 28.99 3.98 -5.04
N ASN A 468 27.78 4.19 -5.53
CA ASN A 468 27.37 5.43 -6.19
C ASN A 468 26.94 6.52 -5.19
N GLY A 469 26.47 6.12 -4.02
CA GLY A 469 25.91 7.03 -3.03
C GLY A 469 24.46 7.38 -3.37
N ILE A 470 23.97 8.44 -2.75
CA ILE A 470 22.61 8.94 -2.96
C ILE A 470 22.70 10.38 -3.45
N ASN A 471 21.99 10.68 -4.53
CA ASN A 471 21.84 12.04 -5.04
C ASN A 471 20.39 12.22 -5.52
N PRO A 472 19.66 13.25 -5.05
CA PRO A 472 20.06 14.20 -4.01
C PRO A 472 20.11 13.60 -2.60
N LEU A 473 21.10 14.05 -1.80
CA LEU A 473 21.25 13.71 -0.38
C LEU A 473 21.16 14.98 0.48
N PRO A 474 20.22 15.06 1.43
CA PRO A 474 20.18 16.16 2.39
C PRO A 474 21.44 16.18 3.28
N PRO A 475 21.98 17.36 3.63
CA PRO A 475 23.23 17.45 4.39
C PRO A 475 23.23 16.70 5.71
N PHE A 476 22.08 16.64 6.39
CA PHE A 476 21.95 15.95 7.67
C PHE A 476 22.14 14.43 7.55
N HIS A 477 21.85 13.82 6.39
CA HIS A 477 22.07 12.38 6.12
C HIS A 477 23.49 12.04 5.67
N ALA A 478 24.39 13.02 5.61
CA ALA A 478 25.77 12.78 5.14
C ALA A 478 26.52 11.79 6.04
N ASN A 479 26.28 11.87 7.35
CA ASN A 479 26.89 10.96 8.32
C ASN A 479 26.31 9.54 8.19
N ALA A 480 24.98 9.40 8.12
CA ALA A 480 24.36 8.10 7.87
C ALA A 480 24.90 7.41 6.60
N LEU A 481 25.01 8.13 5.49
CA LEU A 481 25.56 7.55 4.26
C LEU A 481 27.04 7.15 4.44
N LYS A 482 27.82 7.96 5.15
CA LYS A 482 29.23 7.66 5.43
C LYS A 482 29.37 6.40 6.29
N GLU A 483 28.57 6.28 7.35
CA GLU A 483 28.55 5.10 8.23
C GLU A 483 28.11 3.84 7.47
N PHE A 484 27.01 3.92 6.73
CA PHE A 484 26.56 2.82 5.88
C PHE A 484 27.69 2.38 4.93
N ARG A 485 28.34 3.33 4.26
CA ARG A 485 29.47 3.03 3.36
C ARG A 485 30.67 2.45 4.10
N GLN A 486 30.89 2.78 5.36
CA GLN A 486 32.01 2.25 6.13
C GLN A 486 31.78 0.78 6.51
N TYR A 487 30.57 0.44 6.94
CA TYR A 487 30.27 -0.87 7.52
C TYR A 487 29.68 -1.89 6.54
N TYR A 488 29.00 -1.46 5.48
CA TYR A 488 28.48 -2.37 4.46
C TYR A 488 29.59 -2.79 3.49
N ILE A 489 30.14 -3.98 3.69
CA ILE A 489 31.23 -4.55 2.87
C ILE A 489 30.69 -5.82 2.19
N PRO A 490 30.22 -5.74 0.92
CA PRO A 490 29.47 -6.83 0.28
C PRO A 490 30.11 -8.22 0.32
N THR A 491 31.45 -8.29 0.38
CA THR A 491 32.20 -9.55 0.38
C THR A 491 32.47 -10.12 1.78
N SER A 492 32.06 -9.43 2.84
CA SER A 492 32.34 -9.87 4.23
C SER A 492 31.28 -10.84 4.74
N ILE A 493 31.68 -11.78 5.60
CA ILE A 493 30.76 -12.74 6.22
C ILE A 493 29.70 -12.04 7.09
N GLU A 494 30.07 -10.95 7.74
CA GLU A 494 29.17 -10.11 8.52
C GLU A 494 28.09 -9.49 7.64
N THR A 495 28.44 -9.06 6.42
CA THR A 495 27.48 -8.50 5.47
C THR A 495 26.55 -9.56 4.91
N TYR A 496 27.02 -10.78 4.66
CA TYR A 496 26.15 -11.91 4.31
C TYR A 496 25.13 -12.21 5.41
N TYR A 497 25.57 -12.28 6.67
CA TYR A 497 24.67 -12.48 7.81
C TYR A 497 23.66 -11.33 7.96
N TYR A 498 24.13 -10.08 7.85
CA TYR A 498 23.28 -8.89 7.88
C TYR A 498 22.22 -8.92 6.78
N ASN A 499 22.61 -9.26 5.55
CA ASN A 499 21.72 -9.34 4.40
C ASN A 499 20.60 -10.37 4.61
N GLU A 500 20.93 -11.57 5.09
CA GLU A 500 19.91 -12.59 5.40
C GLU A 500 18.96 -12.13 6.52
N MET A 501 19.49 -11.47 7.56
CA MET A 501 18.67 -10.90 8.64
C MET A 501 17.73 -9.79 8.14
N VAL A 502 18.22 -8.91 7.26
CA VAL A 502 17.41 -7.86 6.63
C VAL A 502 16.31 -8.49 5.79
N ALA A 503 16.64 -9.44 4.92
CA ALA A 503 15.68 -10.08 4.04
C ALA A 503 14.62 -10.84 4.85
N PHE A 504 15.02 -11.58 5.88
CA PHE A 504 14.10 -12.24 6.81
C PHE A 504 13.16 -11.23 7.48
N THR A 505 13.70 -10.15 8.04
CA THR A 505 12.91 -9.10 8.70
C THR A 505 11.93 -8.44 7.73
N LEU A 506 12.34 -8.20 6.48
CA LEU A 506 11.48 -7.63 5.46
C LEU A 506 10.37 -8.59 5.02
N ARG A 507 10.65 -9.91 4.92
CA ARG A 507 9.61 -10.90 4.65
C ARG A 507 8.55 -10.91 5.74
N GLU A 508 8.96 -10.86 7.01
CA GLU A 508 8.02 -10.76 8.14
C GLU A 508 7.25 -9.43 8.16
N LEU A 509 7.91 -8.31 7.86
CA LEU A 509 7.26 -7.01 7.71
C LEU A 509 6.22 -7.03 6.59
N ILE A 510 6.56 -7.54 5.41
CA ILE A 510 5.63 -7.67 4.29
C ILE A 510 4.46 -8.56 4.70
N ASN A 511 4.71 -9.74 5.26
CA ASN A 511 3.67 -10.65 5.74
C ASN A 511 2.73 -9.99 6.76
N SER A 512 3.25 -9.16 7.68
CA SER A 512 2.43 -8.43 8.65
C SER A 512 1.53 -7.38 7.99
N LYS A 513 1.97 -6.78 6.87
CA LYS A 513 1.24 -5.72 6.16
C LYS A 513 0.21 -6.26 5.19
N VAL A 514 0.57 -7.26 4.39
CA VAL A 514 -0.28 -7.77 3.29
C VAL A 514 -0.97 -9.10 3.64
N GLY A 515 -0.71 -9.63 4.84
CA GLY A 515 -1.17 -10.96 5.27
C GLY A 515 -0.26 -12.10 4.81
N ASN A 516 -0.53 -13.32 5.29
CA ASN A 516 0.27 -14.53 5.03
C ASN A 516 0.37 -14.85 3.53
N MET A 517 1.40 -14.31 2.87
CA MET A 517 1.70 -14.50 1.44
C MET A 517 3.08 -15.12 1.19
N LEU A 518 4.07 -14.98 2.09
CA LEU A 518 5.48 -15.35 1.83
C LEU A 518 6.00 -16.58 2.61
N ARG A 519 5.14 -17.46 3.15
CA ARG A 519 5.62 -18.77 3.64
C ARG A 519 5.61 -19.80 2.51
N GLY A 520 6.67 -19.78 1.71
CA GLY A 520 7.14 -20.91 0.91
C GLY A 520 8.62 -21.14 1.24
N ALA A 521 8.97 -22.38 1.56
CA ALA A 521 10.29 -22.86 2.00
C ALA A 521 10.69 -22.53 3.46
N ASN A 522 10.38 -23.45 4.37
CA ASN A 522 11.32 -23.95 5.36
C ASN A 522 11.36 -25.47 5.23
#